data_AF-A0A1F9VPA9-F1
#
_entry.id   AF-A0A1F9VPA9-F1
#
_cell.length_a   1.000
_cell.length_b   1.000
_cell.length_c   1.000
_cell.angle_alpha   90.00
_cell.angle_beta   90.00
_cell.angle_gamma   90.00
#
_symmetry.space_group_name_H-M   'P 1'
#
loop_
_entity.id
_entity.type
_entity.pdbx_description
1 polymer ?
#
loop_
_entity_poly.entity_id
_entity_poly.type
_entity_poly.pdbx_seq_one_letter_code
_entity_poly.pdbx_strand_id
1 'polypeptide(L)'
;MTHPELKRLSPGEAEGEIACLKDTIEPELGTQVKSFSYPFAFPETNKAFGRTLLNLLEKHGYDRGVSTIISTANNCSDHFFMPRIPANSWDGGPFFRAKLEGGYDWLYVFQYASKFVR
;
A
#
# COMPACT_ATOMS: atom_id res chain seq x y z
N MET A 1 3.69 -0.90 17.52
CA MET A 1 2.95 -0.96 16.24
C MET A 1 1.53 -1.44 16.47
N THR A 2 0.52 -0.64 16.11
CA THR A 2 -0.89 -0.96 16.33
C THR A 2 -1.60 -1.48 15.08
N HIS A 3 -0.96 -1.42 13.91
CA HIS A 3 -1.55 -1.72 12.59
C HIS A 3 -3.00 -1.21 12.47
N PRO A 4 -3.24 0.11 12.57
CA PRO A 4 -4.59 0.64 12.54
C PRO A 4 -5.08 0.82 11.09
N GLU A 5 -6.40 0.84 10.90
CA GLU A 5 -6.99 1.30 9.65
C GLU A 5 -6.80 2.82 9.54
N LEU A 6 -5.74 3.27 8.86
CA LEU A 6 -5.38 4.69 8.76
C LEU A 6 -6.51 5.59 8.27
N LYS A 7 -7.42 5.07 7.43
CA LYS A 7 -8.60 5.80 6.95
C LYS A 7 -9.63 6.13 8.04
N ARG A 8 -9.58 5.45 9.18
CA ARG A 8 -10.49 5.65 10.33
C ARG A 8 -9.90 6.59 11.38
N LEU A 9 -8.61 6.88 11.29
CA LEU A 9 -7.92 7.78 12.19
C LEU A 9 -8.12 9.23 11.75
N SER A 10 -8.03 10.15 12.71
CA SER A 10 -7.86 11.56 12.39
C SER A 10 -6.50 11.79 11.71
N PRO A 11 -6.32 12.87 10.94
CA PRO A 11 -5.04 13.17 10.30
C PRO A 11 -3.85 13.24 11.27
N GLY A 12 -4.05 13.77 12.48
CA GLY A 12 -2.99 13.87 13.49
C GLY A 12 -2.59 12.52 14.09
N GLU A 13 -3.56 11.60 14.26
CA GLU A 13 -3.28 10.24 14.71
C GLU A 13 -2.55 9.44 13.62
N ALA A 14 -2.96 9.58 12.36
CA ALA A 14 -2.29 8.93 11.23
C ALA A 14 -0.85 9.42 11.08
N GLU A 15 -0.59 10.72 11.26
CA GLU A 15 0.74 11.29 11.27
C GLU A 15 1.60 10.75 12.43
N GLY A 16 1.05 10.74 13.64
CA GLY A 16 1.74 10.22 14.83
C GLY A 16 2.15 8.76 14.67
N GLU A 17 1.28 7.92 14.10
CA GLU A 17 1.60 6.53 13.77
C GLU A 17 2.72 6.44 12.73
N ILE A 18 2.65 7.21 11.62
CA ILE A 18 3.68 7.19 10.56
C ILE A 18 5.06 7.62 11.10
N ALA A 19 5.09 8.66 11.95
CA ALA A 19 6.32 9.13 12.59
C ALA A 19 6.90 8.06 13.52
N CYS A 20 6.06 7.53 14.42
CA CYS A 20 6.44 6.51 15.39
C CYS A 20 7.02 5.24 14.74
N LEU A 21 6.51 4.84 13.57
CA LEU A 21 7.05 3.70 12.81
C LEU A 21 8.53 3.87 12.47
N LYS A 22 8.94 5.06 12.00
CA LYS A 22 10.34 5.31 11.65
C LYS A 22 11.22 5.38 12.87
N ASP A 23 10.78 6.14 13.88
CA ASP A 23 11.52 6.32 15.14
C ASP A 23 11.76 5.00 15.86
N THR A 24 10.88 4.01 15.66
CA THR A 24 11.05 2.67 16.24
C THR A 24 12.00 1.80 15.42
N ILE A 25 11.85 1.76 14.09
CA ILE A 25 12.52 0.77 13.24
C ILE A 25 13.90 1.24 12.77
N GLU A 26 14.08 2.53 12.47
CA GLU A 26 15.35 3.05 11.94
C GLU A 26 16.53 2.86 12.90
N PRO A 27 16.38 3.03 14.24
CA PRO A 27 17.46 2.73 15.17
C PRO A 27 17.84 1.24 15.20
N GLU A 28 16.86 0.34 15.09
CA GLU A 28 17.10 -1.11 15.07
C GLU A 28 17.76 -1.57 13.76
N LEU A 29 17.38 -0.97 12.64
CA LEU A 29 17.95 -1.28 11.32
C LEU A 29 19.29 -0.57 11.06
N GLY A 30 19.59 0.51 11.78
CA GLY A 30 20.76 1.36 11.53
C GLY A 30 20.74 2.06 10.15
N THR A 31 19.58 2.10 9.49
CA THR A 31 19.41 2.72 8.18
C THR A 31 18.06 3.42 8.10
N GLN A 32 17.98 4.44 7.25
CA GLN A 32 16.75 5.15 6.95
C GLN A 32 15.76 4.22 6.24
N VAL A 33 14.50 4.24 6.68
CA VAL A 33 13.39 3.55 6.01
C VAL A 33 12.80 4.49 4.97
N LYS A 34 12.77 4.04 3.71
CA LYS A 34 12.28 4.85 2.57
C LYS A 34 10.99 4.32 1.95
N SER A 35 10.67 3.06 2.22
CA SER A 35 9.52 2.37 1.65
C SER A 35 8.40 2.21 2.68
N PHE A 36 7.17 2.44 2.25
CA PHE A 36 5.97 2.27 3.08
C PHE A 36 5.04 1.18 2.53
N SER A 37 4.38 0.41 3.40
CA SER A 37 3.31 -0.52 2.99
C SER A 37 2.01 -0.15 3.68
N TYR A 38 0.99 0.21 2.90
CA TYR A 38 -0.30 0.59 3.45
C TYR A 38 -0.97 -0.60 4.19
N PRO A 39 -1.43 -0.42 5.44
CA PRO A 39 -2.12 -1.45 6.18
C PRO A 39 -3.56 -1.67 5.66
N PHE A 40 -4.00 -2.93 5.59
CA PHE A 40 -5.34 -3.32 5.14
C PHE A 40 -5.71 -2.86 3.72
N ALA A 41 -7.02 -2.76 3.45
CA ALA A 41 -7.60 -2.39 2.17
C ALA A 41 -7.39 -0.90 1.86
N PHE A 42 -6.67 -0.63 0.77
CA PHE A 42 -6.34 0.71 0.33
C PHE A 42 -7.62 1.43 -0.15
N PRO A 43 -7.94 2.61 0.42
CA PRO A 43 -9.17 3.36 0.13
C PRO A 43 -9.05 4.14 -1.19
N GLU A 44 -8.89 3.41 -2.29
CA GLU A 44 -8.64 3.97 -3.63
C GLU A 44 -9.71 4.97 -4.12
N THR A 45 -10.95 4.81 -3.66
CA THR A 45 -12.08 5.70 -3.98
C THR A 45 -12.01 7.03 -3.24
N ASN A 46 -11.26 7.12 -2.14
CA ASN A 46 -11.09 8.36 -1.37
C ASN A 46 -9.82 9.10 -1.80
N LYS A 47 -9.92 9.88 -2.88
CA LYS A 47 -8.80 10.65 -3.42
C LYS A 47 -8.25 11.71 -2.46
N ALA A 48 -9.11 12.32 -1.64
CA ALA A 48 -8.68 13.31 -0.64
C ALA A 48 -7.75 12.67 0.41
N PHE A 49 -8.15 11.52 0.96
CA PHE A 49 -7.31 10.75 1.88
C PHE A 49 -6.00 10.31 1.23
N GLY A 50 -6.04 9.80 -0.01
CA GLY A 50 -4.83 9.42 -0.74
C GLY A 50 -3.84 10.58 -0.87
N ARG A 51 -4.32 11.81 -1.13
CA ARG A 51 -3.47 13.00 -1.19
C ARG A 51 -2.91 13.39 0.17
N THR A 52 -3.72 13.36 1.22
CA THR A 52 -3.25 13.62 2.59
C THR A 52 -2.16 12.63 3.00
N LEU A 53 -2.38 11.34 2.74
CA LEU A 53 -1.41 10.29 3.03
C LEU A 53 -0.11 10.49 2.25
N LEU A 54 -0.17 10.80 0.96
CA LEU A 54 1.02 11.09 0.16
C LEU A 54 1.83 12.24 0.77
N ASN A 55 1.18 13.35 1.12
CA ASN A 55 1.86 14.49 1.73
C ASN A 55 2.52 14.11 3.07
N LEU A 56 1.88 13.25 3.88
CA LEU A 56 2.46 12.75 5.13
C LEU A 56 3.67 11.86 4.87
N LEU A 57 3.60 10.95 3.90
CA LEU A 57 4.72 10.07 3.54
C LEU A 57 5.92 10.88 3.05
N GLU A 58 5.71 11.86 2.17
CA GLU A 58 6.77 12.78 1.71
C GLU A 58 7.37 13.57 2.88
N LYS A 59 6.53 14.13 3.76
CA LYS A 59 6.97 14.87 4.95
C LYS A 59 7.89 14.04 5.85
N HIS A 60 7.61 12.75 6.00
CA HIS A 60 8.41 11.83 6.81
C HIS A 60 9.56 11.16 6.03
N GLY A 61 9.86 11.59 4.80
CA GLY A 61 11.01 11.15 4.02
C GLY A 61 10.87 9.74 3.45
N TYR A 62 9.64 9.26 3.22
CA TYR A 62 9.39 8.12 2.37
C TYR A 62 9.46 8.55 0.90
N ASP A 63 9.97 7.68 0.03
CA ASP A 63 10.05 7.92 -1.42
C ASP A 63 9.19 6.95 -2.24
N ARG A 64 8.74 5.86 -1.61
CA ARG A 64 8.01 4.77 -2.25
C ARG A 64 6.97 4.17 -1.33
N GLY A 65 5.91 3.65 -1.92
CA GLY A 65 4.90 2.93 -1.18
C GLY A 65 4.17 1.87 -1.99
N VAL A 66 3.68 0.85 -1.30
CA VAL A 66 2.87 -0.22 -1.87
C VAL A 66 1.46 -0.20 -1.28
N SER A 67 0.47 -0.38 -2.15
CA SER A 67 -0.95 -0.44 -1.81
C SER A 67 -1.46 -1.89 -1.81
N THR A 68 -2.75 -2.08 -1.56
CA THR A 68 -3.41 -3.39 -1.77
C THR A 68 -4.22 -3.45 -3.07
N ILE A 69 -3.97 -2.53 -4.01
CA ILE A 69 -4.54 -2.59 -5.36
C ILE A 69 -3.98 -3.83 -6.07
N ILE A 70 -4.86 -4.70 -6.57
CA ILE A 70 -4.45 -5.94 -7.26
C ILE A 70 -4.08 -5.61 -8.70
N SER A 71 -2.79 -5.59 -9.02
CA SER A 71 -2.27 -5.49 -10.39
C SER A 71 -0.75 -5.66 -10.39
N THR A 72 -0.16 -5.88 -11.56
CA THR A 72 1.27 -5.82 -11.80
C THR A 72 1.76 -4.38 -11.81
N ALA A 73 2.82 -4.08 -11.05
CA ALA A 73 3.44 -2.77 -11.08
C ALA A 73 4.23 -2.56 -12.39
N ASN A 74 4.13 -1.37 -12.96
CA ASN A 74 4.84 -0.96 -14.17
C ASN A 74 5.39 0.48 -14.02
N ASN A 75 6.13 0.97 -15.03
CA ASN A 75 6.74 2.31 -14.98
C ASN A 75 5.75 3.47 -14.94
N CYS A 76 4.46 3.22 -15.19
CA CYS A 76 3.39 4.22 -15.10
C CYS A 76 2.64 4.15 -13.76
N SER A 77 2.99 3.21 -12.88
CA SER A 77 2.35 3.04 -11.57
C SER A 77 2.73 4.18 -10.63
N ASP A 78 1.79 4.59 -9.79
CA ASP A 78 2.05 5.58 -8.74
C ASP A 78 3.14 5.06 -7.80
N HIS A 79 4.25 5.80 -7.68
CA HIS A 79 5.41 5.41 -6.87
C HIS A 79 5.08 5.26 -5.38
N PHE A 80 4.09 6.01 -4.87
CA PHE A 80 3.66 5.95 -3.48
C PHE A 80 2.56 4.92 -3.23
N PHE A 81 1.86 4.48 -4.28
CA PHE A 81 0.72 3.56 -4.18
C PHE A 81 0.83 2.38 -5.16
N MET A 82 2.03 1.83 -5.32
CA MET A 82 2.29 0.74 -6.26
C MET A 82 1.35 -0.45 -6.01
N PRO A 83 0.78 -1.05 -7.06
CA PRO A 83 -0.08 -2.21 -6.91
C PRO A 83 0.73 -3.43 -6.46
N ARG A 84 0.02 -4.41 -5.90
CA ARG A 84 0.61 -5.69 -5.46
C ARG A 84 -0.26 -6.84 -5.91
N ILE A 85 0.38 -7.96 -6.23
CA ILE A 85 -0.32 -9.21 -6.50
C ILE A 85 -0.19 -10.11 -5.26
N PRO A 86 -1.31 -10.52 -4.62
CA PRO A 86 -1.25 -11.44 -3.51
C PRO A 86 -0.70 -12.81 -3.94
N ALA A 87 0.34 -13.27 -3.25
CA ALA A 87 0.82 -14.65 -3.34
C ALA A 87 0.19 -15.49 -2.23
N ASN A 88 -0.20 -16.73 -2.53
CA ASN A 88 -0.76 -17.67 -1.57
C ASN A 88 -0.21 -19.09 -1.81
N SER A 89 -0.47 -20.01 -0.88
CA SER A 89 0.04 -21.39 -0.92
C SER A 89 -0.49 -22.24 -2.08
N TRP A 90 -1.51 -21.77 -2.79
CA TRP A 90 -2.09 -22.44 -3.95
C TRP A 90 -1.50 -21.95 -5.28
N ASP A 91 -0.64 -20.93 -5.24
CA ASP A 91 0.09 -20.44 -6.40
C ASP A 91 1.25 -21.39 -6.76
N GLY A 92 0.92 -22.55 -7.31
CA GLY A 92 1.89 -23.41 -7.96
C GLY A 92 2.62 -22.67 -9.10
N GLY A 93 3.73 -23.23 -9.58
CA GLY A 93 4.59 -22.59 -10.58
C GLY A 93 3.86 -21.92 -11.77
N PRO A 94 2.89 -22.58 -12.42
CA PRO A 94 2.13 -21.96 -13.52
C PRO A 94 1.28 -20.75 -13.10
N PHE A 95 0.59 -20.84 -11.96
CA PHE A 95 -0.26 -19.74 -11.46
C PHE A 95 0.58 -18.57 -10.95
N PHE A 96 1.70 -18.86 -10.28
CA PHE A 96 2.65 -17.84 -9.87
C PHE A 96 3.23 -17.10 -11.08
N ARG A 97 3.62 -17.83 -12.14
CA ARG A 97 4.07 -17.21 -13.39
C ARG A 97 2.99 -16.36 -14.04
N ALA A 98 1.76 -16.88 -14.16
CA ALA A 98 0.65 -16.13 -14.72
C ALA A 98 0.36 -14.84 -13.94
N LYS A 99 0.53 -14.85 -12.61
CA LYS A 99 0.47 -13.64 -11.77
C LYS A 99 1.55 -12.63 -12.15
N LEU A 100 2.81 -13.06 -12.24
CA LEU A 100 3.93 -12.18 -12.61
C LEU A 100 3.82 -11.61 -14.02
N GLU A 101 3.19 -12.34 -14.94
CA GLU A 101 2.96 -11.93 -16.33
C GLU A 101 1.69 -11.08 -16.51
N GLY A 102 1.00 -10.71 -15.42
CA GLY A 102 -0.19 -9.85 -15.46
C GLY A 102 -1.50 -10.57 -15.80
N GLY A 103 -1.50 -11.90 -15.87
CA GLY A 103 -2.70 -12.73 -16.09
C GLY A 103 -3.77 -12.62 -15.00
N TYR A 104 -3.48 -11.90 -13.91
CA TYR A 104 -4.40 -11.64 -12.79
C TYR A 104 -4.82 -10.17 -12.69
N ASP A 105 -4.34 -9.28 -13.57
CA ASP A 105 -4.65 -7.85 -13.53
C ASP A 105 -6.15 -7.56 -13.70
N TRP A 106 -6.88 -8.45 -14.37
CA TRP A 106 -8.34 -8.35 -14.52
C TRP A 106 -9.08 -8.39 -13.18
N LEU A 107 -8.49 -8.97 -12.12
CA LEU A 107 -9.07 -8.98 -10.77
C LEU A 107 -9.21 -7.58 -10.18
N TYR A 108 -8.41 -6.61 -10.65
CA TYR A 108 -8.55 -5.21 -10.27
C TYR A 108 -9.99 -4.71 -10.45
N VAL A 109 -10.63 -5.05 -11.57
CA VAL A 109 -11.98 -4.57 -11.90
C VAL A 109 -12.99 -5.02 -10.84
N PHE A 110 -12.92 -6.29 -10.44
CA PHE A 110 -13.78 -6.85 -9.39
C PHE A 110 -13.45 -6.28 -8.02
N GLN A 111 -12.16 -6.13 -7.71
CA GLN A 111 -11.72 -5.51 -6.46
C GLN A 111 -12.25 -4.07 -6.35
N TYR A 112 -12.13 -3.28 -7.42
CA TYR A 112 -12.58 -1.90 -7.47
C TYR A 112 -14.10 -1.81 -7.34
N ALA A 113 -14.85 -2.62 -8.09
CA ALA A 113 -16.30 -2.68 -8.01
C ALA A 113 -16.80 -3.05 -6.60
N SER A 114 -16.13 -3.97 -5.91
CA SER A 114 -16.49 -4.38 -4.55
C SER A 114 -16.47 -3.22 -3.53
N LYS A 115 -15.69 -2.17 -3.79
CA LYS A 115 -15.59 -0.98 -2.92
C LYS A 115 -16.84 -0.10 -2.94
N PHE A 116 -17.74 -0.29 -3.90
CA PHE A 116 -19.03 0.44 -4.01
C PHE A 116 -20.22 -0.31 -3.40
N VAL A 117 -20.05 -1.60 -3.09
CA VAL A 117 -21.11 -2.46 -2.53
C VAL A 117 -20.99 -2.54 -0.99
N ARG A 118 -19.99 -1.85 -0.41
CA ARG A 118 -19.58 -2.00 0.99
C ARG A 118 -19.79 -0.74 1.80
#